data_AF-A0A368F1S6-F1
#
_entry.id   AF-A0A368F1S6-F1
#
_cell.length_a   1.000
_cell.length_b   1.000
_cell.length_c   1.000
_cell.angle_alpha   90.00
_cell.angle_beta   90.00
_cell.angle_gamma   90.00
#
_symmetry.space_group_name_H-M   'P 1'
#
loop_
_entity.id
_entity.type
_entity.pdbx_description
1 polymer ?
#
loop_
_entity_poly.entity_id
_entity_poly.type
_entity_poly.pdbx_seq_one_letter_code
_entity_poly.pdbx_strand_id
1 'polypeptide(L)'
;MELSDTALSQIANCLRSTECQVRLLSLELTSLASVSPAGLLRFVRDVAPTDLVFRMLRGCTPEHFGPELCRFLVSRRFFSVSELVDEQSNDVALSLDDAILNELSASTFQIAVHSSITVDGLRSFVKAFANGTKTLVAASIKTNFPLQGISFPLDGKVKIHIEDEKTINISSIATPQAIL
;
A
#
# COMPACT_ATOMS: atom_id res chain seq x y z
N MET A 1 16.96 -10.36 -11.25
CA MET A 1 17.70 -9.10 -11.46
C MET A 1 17.78 -8.41 -10.12
N GLU A 2 18.97 -7.99 -9.72
CA GLU A 2 19.21 -7.36 -8.41
C GLU A 2 19.23 -5.83 -8.60
N LEU A 3 18.45 -5.11 -7.80
CA LEU A 3 18.53 -3.65 -7.74
C LEU A 3 19.67 -3.25 -6.81
N SER A 4 20.24 -2.07 -7.07
CA SER A 4 21.22 -1.45 -6.18
C SER A 4 20.94 0.04 -6.05
N ASP A 5 21.44 0.66 -4.99
CA ASP A 5 21.32 2.12 -4.80
C ASP A 5 21.86 2.91 -6.00
N THR A 6 22.96 2.44 -6.61
CA THR A 6 23.54 3.05 -7.82
C THR A 6 22.57 2.96 -8.99
N ALA A 7 21.97 1.79 -9.23
CA ALA A 7 21.00 1.61 -10.31
C ALA A 7 19.75 2.50 -10.10
N LEU A 8 19.21 2.54 -8.88
CA LEU A 8 18.06 3.39 -8.55
C LEU A 8 18.38 4.88 -8.75
N SER A 9 19.55 5.33 -8.32
CA SER A 9 20.00 6.72 -8.53
C SER A 9 20.13 7.07 -10.01
N GLN A 10 20.70 6.18 -10.83
CA GLN A 10 20.81 6.38 -12.27
C GLN A 10 19.43 6.45 -12.95
N ILE A 11 18.51 5.56 -12.57
CA ILE A 11 17.12 5.58 -13.07
C ILE A 11 16.44 6.91 -12.70
N ALA A 12 16.52 7.32 -11.43
CA ALA A 12 15.92 8.58 -10.98
C ALA A 12 16.49 9.80 -11.72
N ASN A 13 17.80 9.84 -11.94
CA ASN A 13 18.43 10.93 -12.68
C ASN A 13 17.99 10.97 -14.14
N CYS A 14 17.87 9.80 -14.79
CA CYS A 14 17.38 9.69 -16.17
C CYS A 14 15.91 10.15 -16.31
N LEU A 15 15.06 9.75 -15.38
CA LEU A 15 13.66 10.18 -15.35
C LEU A 15 13.54 11.68 -15.11
N ARG A 16 14.36 12.23 -14.22
CA ARG A 16 14.41 13.68 -13.94
C ARG A 16 14.89 14.48 -15.15
N SER A 17 15.91 14.00 -15.87
CA SER A 17 16.48 14.72 -17.01
C SER A 17 15.57 14.75 -18.24
N THR A 18 14.55 13.89 -18.27
CA THR A 18 13.56 13.83 -19.34
C THR A 18 12.28 14.61 -19.02
N GLU A 19 12.18 15.23 -17.83
CA GLU A 19 10.98 15.94 -17.33
C GLU A 19 9.70 15.08 -17.35
N CYS A 20 9.85 13.75 -17.42
CA CYS A 20 8.74 12.82 -17.50
C CYS A 20 8.10 12.65 -16.12
N GLN A 21 6.78 12.81 -16.06
CA GLN A 21 6.00 12.40 -14.87
C GLN A 21 5.76 10.89 -14.90
N VAL A 22 6.24 10.19 -13.88
CA VAL A 22 6.01 8.74 -13.78
C VAL A 22 4.59 8.48 -13.29
N ARG A 23 3.77 7.90 -14.16
CA ARG A 23 2.40 7.54 -13.80
C ARG A 23 2.34 6.35 -12.85
N LEU A 24 3.10 5.30 -13.16
CA LEU A 24 3.16 4.04 -12.44
C LEU A 24 4.61 3.64 -12.27
N LEU A 25 5.00 3.35 -11.04
CA LEU A 25 6.24 2.66 -10.71
C LEU A 25 5.89 1.27 -10.19
N SER A 26 6.36 0.23 -10.87
CA SER A 26 6.22 -1.16 -10.41
C SER A 26 7.58 -1.78 -10.21
N LEU A 27 7.86 -2.26 -9.00
CA LEU A 27 9.00 -3.13 -8.73
C LEU A 27 8.45 -4.53 -8.46
N GLU A 28 8.73 -5.44 -9.40
CA GLU A 28 8.24 -6.82 -9.36
C GLU A 28 9.37 -7.80 -9.62
N LEU A 29 9.31 -8.99 -8.99
CA LEU A 29 10.20 -10.12 -9.29
C LEU A 29 11.69 -9.76 -9.20
N THR A 30 12.05 -8.93 -8.21
CA THR A 30 13.40 -8.41 -8.04
C THR A 30 13.88 -8.52 -6.58
N SER A 31 15.16 -8.20 -6.36
CA SER A 31 15.81 -8.25 -5.06
C SER A 31 16.22 -6.85 -4.62
N LEU A 32 15.97 -6.55 -3.35
CA LEU A 32 16.42 -5.35 -2.64
C LEU A 32 17.66 -5.61 -1.77
N ALA A 33 18.30 -6.79 -1.84
CA ALA A 33 19.46 -7.14 -1.02
C ALA A 33 20.61 -6.11 -1.10
N SER A 34 20.84 -5.53 -2.28
CA SER A 34 21.84 -4.48 -2.52
C SER A 34 21.26 -3.06 -2.53
N VAL A 35 20.02 -2.88 -2.07
CA VAL A 35 19.35 -1.58 -1.91
C VAL A 35 19.33 -1.26 -0.42
N SER A 36 19.66 -0.02 -0.07
CA SER A 36 19.48 0.42 1.31
C SER A 36 18.06 0.93 1.52
N PRO A 37 17.50 0.85 2.75
CA PRO A 37 16.20 1.45 3.07
C PRO A 37 16.10 2.93 2.68
N ALA A 38 17.18 3.68 2.93
CA ALA A 38 17.27 5.10 2.55
C ALA A 38 17.35 5.29 1.03
N GLY A 39 18.05 4.40 0.32
CA GLY A 39 18.13 4.39 -1.13
C GLY A 39 16.77 4.17 -1.79
N LEU A 40 16.01 3.17 -1.34
CA LEU A 40 14.64 2.92 -1.82
C LEU A 40 13.72 4.12 -1.56
N LEU A 41 13.72 4.65 -0.34
CA LEU A 41 12.88 5.78 0.04
C LEU A 41 13.20 7.03 -0.76
N ARG A 42 14.49 7.34 -0.93
CA ARG A 42 14.95 8.45 -1.76
C ARG A 42 14.50 8.25 -3.21
N PHE A 43 14.66 7.05 -3.75
CA PHE A 43 14.27 6.74 -5.11
C PHE A 43 12.78 7.02 -5.37
N VAL A 44 11.88 6.49 -4.53
CA VAL A 44 10.44 6.71 -4.74
C VAL A 44 10.03 8.17 -4.55
N ARG A 45 10.71 8.91 -3.66
CA ARG A 45 10.49 10.36 -3.49
C ARG A 45 10.97 11.16 -4.69
N ASP A 46 12.14 10.81 -5.23
CA ASP A 46 12.74 11.47 -6.39
C ASP A 46 11.95 11.22 -7.67
N VAL A 47 11.40 10.01 -7.84
CA VAL A 47 10.56 9.64 -8.99
C VAL A 47 9.13 10.17 -8.83
N ALA A 48 8.66 10.31 -7.58
CA ALA A 48 7.33 10.80 -7.21
C ALA A 48 6.17 10.19 -8.04
N PRO A 49 6.09 8.85 -8.18
CA PRO A 49 5.09 8.25 -9.04
C PRO A 49 3.66 8.50 -8.49
N THR A 50 2.68 8.54 -9.39
CA THR A 50 1.27 8.70 -8.97
C THR A 50 0.71 7.40 -8.40
N ASP A 51 1.09 6.26 -9.00
CA ASP A 51 0.68 4.92 -8.63
C ASP A 51 1.92 4.06 -8.35
N LEU A 52 1.84 3.16 -7.37
CA LEU A 52 3.01 2.38 -6.92
C LEU A 52 2.68 0.91 -6.66
N VAL A 53 3.50 0.00 -7.19
CA VAL A 53 3.38 -1.44 -6.95
C VAL A 53 4.70 -2.02 -6.45
N PHE A 54 4.63 -2.76 -5.36
CA PHE A 54 5.70 -3.60 -4.84
C PHE A 54 5.20 -5.04 -4.76
N ARG A 55 5.80 -5.94 -5.53
CA ARG A 55 5.35 -7.33 -5.61
C ARG A 55 6.50 -8.33 -5.72
N MET A 56 6.43 -9.44 -5.00
CA MET A 56 7.40 -10.54 -5.11
C MET A 56 8.85 -10.04 -4.96
N LEU A 57 9.07 -9.21 -3.93
CA LEU A 57 10.38 -8.62 -3.64
C LEU A 57 11.12 -9.49 -2.63
N ARG A 58 12.39 -9.77 -2.92
CA ARG A 58 13.29 -10.54 -2.04
C ARG A 58 14.38 -9.67 -1.43
N GLY A 59 15.05 -10.15 -0.40
CA GLY A 59 16.11 -9.39 0.28
C GLY A 59 15.59 -8.12 0.95
N CYS A 60 14.30 -8.09 1.28
CA CYS A 60 13.71 -6.97 2.00
C CYS A 60 14.15 -7.02 3.47
N THR A 61 14.15 -5.85 4.11
CA THR A 61 14.25 -5.74 5.57
C THR A 61 13.03 -4.96 6.08
N PRO A 62 12.67 -5.06 7.37
CA PRO A 62 11.58 -4.26 7.94
C PRO A 62 11.75 -2.75 7.70
N GLU A 63 12.98 -2.25 7.68
CA GLU A 63 13.31 -0.83 7.48
C GLU A 63 13.00 -0.36 6.06
N HIS A 64 13.09 -1.24 5.05
CA HIS A 64 12.69 -0.90 3.68
C HIS A 64 11.23 -0.47 3.63
N PHE A 65 10.36 -1.17 4.35
CA PHE A 65 8.93 -0.90 4.45
C PHE A 65 8.58 -0.23 5.80
N GLY A 66 9.48 0.64 6.27
CA GLY A 66 9.32 1.43 7.47
C GLY A 66 8.20 2.49 7.37
N PRO A 67 7.93 3.21 8.47
CA PRO A 67 6.85 4.19 8.55
C PRO A 67 6.92 5.29 7.48
N GLU A 68 8.13 5.73 7.10
CA GLU A 68 8.30 6.78 6.09
C GLU A 68 7.89 6.33 4.69
N LEU A 69 8.23 5.09 4.30
CA LEU A 69 7.78 4.55 3.02
C LEU A 69 6.27 4.28 3.08
N CYS A 70 5.75 3.79 4.20
CA CYS A 70 4.31 3.58 4.37
C CYS A 70 3.51 4.88 4.25
N ARG A 71 3.95 5.98 4.87
CA ARG A 71 3.34 7.32 4.69
C ARG A 71 3.39 7.78 3.22
N PHE A 72 4.51 7.53 2.54
CA PHE A 72 4.59 7.82 1.12
C PHE A 72 3.57 7.03 0.31
N LEU A 73 3.45 5.71 0.54
CA LEU A 73 2.50 4.83 -0.12
C LEU A 73 1.04 5.29 0.07
N VAL A 74 0.62 5.53 1.31
CA VAL A 74 -0.78 5.89 1.61
C VAL A 74 -1.20 7.26 1.05
N SER A 75 -0.21 8.10 0.69
CA SER A 75 -0.43 9.39 0.02
C SER A 75 -0.61 9.29 -1.51
N ARG A 76 -0.33 8.12 -2.11
CA ARG A 76 -0.45 7.91 -3.56
C ARG A 76 -1.91 7.71 -3.95
N ARG A 77 -2.22 7.88 -5.23
CA ARG A 77 -3.58 7.64 -5.73
C ARG A 77 -3.93 6.15 -5.67
N PHE A 78 -2.96 5.32 -6.07
CA PHE A 78 -3.03 3.87 -6.03
C PHE A 78 -1.75 3.29 -5.43
N PHE A 79 -1.87 2.27 -4.60
CA PHE A 79 -0.74 1.41 -4.28
C PHE A 79 -1.12 -0.06 -4.08
N SER A 80 -0.19 -0.96 -4.39
CA SER A 80 -0.31 -2.38 -4.07
C SER A 80 0.98 -2.90 -3.49
N VAL A 81 0.90 -3.59 -2.35
CA VAL A 81 2.05 -4.28 -1.76
C VAL A 81 1.72 -5.72 -1.47
N SER A 82 2.47 -6.65 -2.07
CA SER A 82 2.31 -8.08 -1.89
C SER A 82 3.65 -8.81 -1.90
N GLU A 83 3.73 -9.94 -1.19
CA GLU A 83 4.85 -10.90 -1.31
C GLU A 83 6.22 -10.24 -1.10
N LEU A 84 6.46 -9.74 0.12
CA LEU A 84 7.75 -9.20 0.55
C LEU A 84 8.46 -10.25 1.40
N VAL A 85 9.67 -10.63 1.02
CA VAL A 85 10.47 -11.58 1.79
C VAL A 85 11.91 -11.11 1.99
N ASP A 86 12.51 -11.54 3.09
CA ASP A 86 13.93 -11.33 3.38
C ASP A 86 14.83 -12.27 2.54
N GLU A 87 16.13 -12.28 2.82
CA GLU A 87 17.07 -13.18 2.13
C GLU A 87 16.86 -14.65 2.48
N GLN A 88 16.30 -14.93 3.66
CA GLN A 88 15.97 -16.26 4.16
C GLN A 88 14.57 -16.72 3.75
N SER A 89 13.88 -15.95 2.90
CA SER A 89 12.51 -16.20 2.44
C SER A 89 11.44 -16.16 3.56
N ASN A 90 11.70 -15.45 4.66
CA ASN A 90 10.66 -15.13 5.64
C ASN A 90 9.87 -13.90 5.19
N ASP A 91 8.58 -13.87 5.54
CA ASP A 91 7.72 -12.72 5.24
C ASP A 91 8.19 -11.46 5.97
N VAL A 92 8.26 -10.36 5.23
CA VAL A 92 8.55 -9.02 5.77
C VAL A 92 7.25 -8.23 5.88
N ALA A 93 6.99 -7.70 7.08
CA ALA A 93 5.80 -6.91 7.36
C ALA A 93 5.95 -5.46 6.89
N LEU A 94 4.82 -4.83 6.54
CA LEU A 94 4.72 -3.39 6.40
C LEU A 94 4.64 -2.74 7.79
N SER A 95 5.44 -1.70 8.02
CA SER A 95 5.31 -0.83 9.20
C SER A 95 4.15 0.15 9.04
N LEU A 96 2.97 -0.38 8.72
CA LEU A 96 1.73 0.35 8.55
C LEU A 96 0.83 0.02 9.75
N ASP A 97 0.58 1.04 10.57
CA ASP A 97 -0.26 0.99 11.76
C ASP A 97 -1.55 1.80 11.55
N ASP A 98 -2.37 1.88 12.60
CA ASP A 98 -3.64 2.61 12.58
C ASP A 98 -3.46 4.11 12.29
N ALA A 99 -2.36 4.71 12.76
CA ALA A 99 -2.08 6.12 12.54
C ALA A 99 -1.81 6.40 11.07
N ILE A 100 -0.95 5.60 10.43
CA ILE A 100 -0.64 5.72 9.00
C ILE A 100 -1.86 5.36 8.15
N LEU A 101 -2.65 4.36 8.54
CA LEU A 101 -3.92 4.05 7.86
C LEU A 101 -4.89 5.25 7.91
N ASN A 102 -4.91 6.00 9.00
CA ASN A 102 -5.72 7.22 9.12
C ASN A 102 -5.20 8.38 8.26
N GLU A 103 -3.95 8.37 7.82
CA GLU A 103 -3.39 9.35 6.87
C GLU A 103 -3.77 9.04 5.40
N LEU A 104 -4.38 7.88 5.12
CA LEU A 104 -4.65 7.41 3.76
C LEU A 104 -5.46 8.42 2.91
N SER A 105 -4.89 8.77 1.76
CA SER A 105 -5.55 9.52 0.67
C SER A 105 -5.75 8.70 -0.60
N ALA A 106 -5.19 7.50 -0.67
CA ALA A 106 -5.38 6.58 -1.79
C ALA A 106 -6.86 6.20 -1.96
N SER A 107 -7.37 6.32 -3.19
CA SER A 107 -8.73 5.89 -3.51
C SER A 107 -8.80 4.40 -3.83
N THR A 108 -7.66 3.78 -4.19
CA THR A 108 -7.60 2.35 -4.48
C THR A 108 -6.32 1.75 -3.95
N PHE A 109 -6.37 0.66 -3.19
CA PHE A 109 -5.15 0.04 -2.68
C PHE A 109 -5.26 -1.44 -2.32
N GLN A 110 -4.11 -2.10 -2.25
CA GLN A 110 -3.98 -3.48 -1.77
C GLN A 110 -2.81 -3.61 -0.78
N ILE A 111 -3.09 -4.23 0.37
CA ILE A 111 -2.09 -4.62 1.38
C ILE A 111 -2.22 -6.13 1.56
N ALA A 112 -1.39 -6.92 0.87
CA ALA A 112 -1.41 -8.39 0.91
C ALA A 112 -0.27 -8.98 1.76
N VAL A 113 0.38 -8.15 2.57
CA VAL A 113 1.42 -8.53 3.53
C VAL A 113 0.98 -8.22 4.96
N HIS A 114 1.68 -8.79 5.93
CA HIS A 114 1.43 -8.49 7.33
C HIS A 114 1.65 -7.00 7.64
N SER A 115 0.81 -6.44 8.50
CA SER A 115 0.89 -5.06 8.98
C SER A 115 0.55 -4.99 10.47
N SER A 116 0.67 -3.81 11.06
CA SER A 116 0.33 -3.52 12.46
C SER A 116 -1.06 -2.89 12.63
N ILE A 117 -1.90 -2.93 11.59
CA ILE A 117 -3.31 -2.50 11.69
C ILE A 117 -4.01 -3.34 12.76
N THR A 118 -4.75 -2.69 13.64
CA THR A 118 -5.56 -3.32 14.68
C THR A 118 -7.02 -3.48 14.24
N VAL A 119 -7.80 -4.26 14.99
CA VAL A 119 -9.25 -4.38 14.78
C VAL A 119 -9.93 -3.00 14.88
N ASP A 120 -9.52 -2.20 15.85
CA ASP A 120 -10.12 -0.89 16.08
C ASP A 120 -9.69 0.13 15.02
N GLY A 121 -8.44 0.07 14.57
CA GLY A 121 -7.96 0.84 13.42
C GLY A 121 -8.74 0.52 12.15
N LEU A 122 -8.93 -0.76 11.84
CA LEU A 122 -9.71 -1.20 10.69
C LEU A 122 -11.18 -0.76 10.80
N ARG A 123 -11.81 -0.91 11.98
CA ARG A 123 -13.18 -0.42 12.22
C ARG A 123 -13.28 1.09 12.06
N SER A 124 -12.32 1.83 12.58
CA SER A 124 -12.26 3.29 12.46
C SER A 124 -12.12 3.72 11.01
N PHE A 125 -11.24 3.05 10.25
CA PHE A 125 -11.07 3.28 8.81
C PHE A 125 -12.37 3.05 8.04
N VAL A 126 -13.04 1.92 8.27
CA VAL A 126 -14.34 1.61 7.64
C VAL A 126 -15.39 2.65 8.03
N LYS A 127 -15.45 3.06 9.31
CA LYS A 127 -16.37 4.10 9.79
C LYS A 127 -16.12 5.46 9.13
N ALA A 128 -14.86 5.84 8.96
CA ALA A 128 -14.49 7.10 8.31
C ALA A 128 -14.88 7.10 6.83
N PHE A 129 -14.77 5.93 6.16
CA PHE A 129 -15.21 5.78 4.78
C PHE A 129 -16.75 5.80 4.65
N ALA A 130 -17.45 5.02 5.48
CA ALA A 130 -18.90 5.02 5.60
C ALA A 130 -19.46 6.44 5.73
N ASN A 131 -18.95 7.19 6.71
CA ASN A 131 -19.37 8.58 6.97
C ASN A 131 -18.94 9.58 5.87
N GLY A 132 -18.22 9.17 4.83
CA GLY A 132 -17.74 10.04 3.75
C GLY A 132 -16.58 10.96 4.14
N THR A 133 -15.94 10.74 5.30
CA THR A 133 -14.76 11.50 5.73
C THR A 133 -13.52 11.11 4.93
N LYS A 134 -13.48 9.88 4.39
CA LYS A 134 -12.47 9.41 3.45
C LYS A 134 -13.12 9.00 2.14
N THR A 135 -12.38 9.14 1.03
CA THR A 135 -12.82 8.64 -0.29
C THR A 135 -12.13 7.31 -0.56
N LEU A 136 -12.92 6.28 -0.89
CA LEU A 136 -12.43 4.97 -1.28
C LEU A 136 -13.26 4.43 -2.44
N VAL A 137 -12.60 3.93 -3.48
CA VAL A 137 -13.20 3.17 -4.58
C VAL A 137 -13.13 1.68 -4.26
N ALA A 138 -11.93 1.18 -3.96
CA ALA A 138 -11.71 -0.23 -3.63
C ALA A 138 -10.44 -0.42 -2.78
N ALA A 139 -10.51 -1.25 -1.74
CA ALA A 139 -9.39 -1.69 -0.93
C ALA A 139 -9.42 -3.20 -0.74
N SER A 140 -8.24 -3.81 -0.66
CA SER A 140 -8.05 -5.18 -0.17
C SER A 140 -6.98 -5.17 0.91
N ILE A 141 -7.31 -5.68 2.10
CA ILE A 141 -6.41 -5.68 3.26
C ILE A 141 -6.33 -7.09 3.83
N LYS A 142 -5.11 -7.63 3.90
CA LYS A 142 -4.78 -8.83 4.65
C LYS A 142 -4.44 -8.43 6.10
N THR A 143 -5.26 -8.86 7.04
CA THR A 143 -5.12 -8.59 8.47
C THR A 143 -4.20 -9.62 9.14
N ASN A 144 -3.67 -9.25 10.31
CA ASN A 144 -2.93 -10.17 11.18
C ASN A 144 -3.86 -10.91 12.18
N PHE A 145 -5.14 -10.52 12.26
CA PHE A 145 -6.19 -11.10 13.10
C PHE A 145 -7.33 -11.71 12.25
N PRO A 146 -8.10 -12.68 12.78
CA PRO A 146 -9.27 -13.21 12.10
C PRO A 146 -10.40 -12.17 12.00
N LEU A 147 -11.11 -12.15 10.87
CA LEU A 147 -12.22 -11.24 10.59
C LEU A 147 -13.57 -11.76 11.11
N GLN A 148 -13.65 -13.05 11.45
CA GLN A 148 -14.87 -13.66 11.94
C GLN A 148 -15.34 -13.01 13.26
N GLY A 149 -16.61 -12.63 13.32
CA GLY A 149 -17.22 -12.00 14.50
C GLY A 149 -16.92 -10.50 14.65
N ILE A 150 -16.17 -9.88 13.73
CA ILE A 150 -15.96 -8.44 13.73
C ILE A 150 -17.16 -7.75 13.06
N SER A 151 -17.91 -6.98 13.85
CA SER A 151 -18.92 -6.07 13.32
C SER A 151 -18.29 -4.80 12.76
N PHE A 152 -18.68 -4.44 11.53
CA PHE A 152 -18.29 -3.19 10.88
C PHE A 152 -19.50 -2.25 10.75
N PRO A 153 -19.30 -0.93 10.93
CA PRO A 153 -20.35 0.04 10.71
C PRO A 153 -20.63 0.15 9.20
N LEU A 154 -21.82 -0.29 8.78
CA LEU A 154 -22.30 -0.21 7.41
C LEU A 154 -23.43 0.82 7.35
N ASP A 155 -23.28 1.86 6.54
CA ASP A 155 -24.28 2.93 6.36
C ASP A 155 -24.77 3.03 4.91
N GLY A 156 -24.76 1.91 4.18
CA GLY A 156 -25.30 1.80 2.83
C GLY A 156 -24.43 2.43 1.72
N LYS A 157 -23.27 3.01 2.06
CA LYS A 157 -22.29 3.54 1.08
C LYS A 157 -21.10 2.60 0.85
N VAL A 158 -20.90 1.66 1.75
CA VAL A 158 -19.77 0.73 1.77
C VAL A 158 -20.24 -0.68 1.51
N LYS A 159 -19.58 -1.37 0.58
CA LYS A 159 -19.68 -2.81 0.41
C LYS A 159 -18.45 -3.47 1.01
N ILE A 160 -18.66 -4.36 1.97
CA ILE A 160 -17.62 -5.17 2.58
C ILE A 160 -17.82 -6.62 2.14
N HIS A 161 -16.75 -7.26 1.71
CA HIS A 161 -16.69 -8.67 1.38
C HIS A 161 -15.47 -9.29 2.06
N ILE A 162 -15.68 -10.35 2.83
CA ILE A 162 -14.61 -11.10 3.49
C ILE A 162 -14.27 -12.25 2.54
N GLU A 163 -13.08 -12.22 1.95
CA GLU A 163 -12.63 -13.23 0.98
C GLU A 163 -12.22 -14.52 1.69
N ASP A 164 -11.49 -14.39 2.78
CA ASP A 164 -11.01 -15.48 3.62
C ASP A 164 -10.96 -15.04 5.09
N GLU A 165 -10.46 -15.89 5.99
CA GLU A 165 -10.38 -15.60 7.43
C GLU A 165 -9.69 -14.26 7.77
N LYS A 166 -8.76 -13.80 6.93
CA LYS A 166 -7.90 -12.63 7.19
C LYS A 166 -7.90 -11.60 6.06
N THR A 167 -8.64 -11.78 4.98
CA THR A 167 -8.69 -10.83 3.86
C THR A 167 -10.04 -10.14 3.78
N ILE A 168 -10.03 -8.81 3.94
CA ILE A 168 -11.21 -7.95 3.80
C ILE A 168 -11.10 -7.10 2.53
N ASN A 169 -12.14 -7.14 1.71
CA ASN A 169 -12.33 -6.28 0.56
C ASN A 169 -13.39 -5.22 0.89
N ILE A 170 -13.08 -3.95 0.63
CA ILE A 170 -13.93 -2.80 0.94
C ILE A 170 -14.09 -1.99 -0.35
N SER A 171 -15.31 -1.63 -0.74
CA SER A 171 -15.53 -0.83 -1.95
C SER A 171 -16.68 0.16 -1.76
N SER A 172 -16.66 1.26 -2.51
CA SER A 172 -17.82 2.13 -2.61
C SER A 172 -18.94 1.41 -3.34
N ILE A 173 -20.17 1.50 -2.83
CA ILE A 173 -21.35 1.21 -3.63
C ILE A 173 -21.43 2.33 -4.66
N ALA A 174 -21.14 2.03 -5.93
CA ALA A 174 -21.20 3.01 -7.00
C ALA A 174 -22.58 3.69 -6.97
N THR A 175 -22.60 5.00 -6.71
CA THR A 175 -23.78 5.80 -7.03
C THR A 175 -23.81 5.84 -8.56
N PRO A 176 -24.88 5.38 -9.23
CA PRO A 176 -25.02 5.62 -10.66
C PRO A 176 -24.86 7.12 -10.87
N GLN A 177 -23.86 7.54 -11.63
CA GLN A 177 -23.80 8.92 -12.09
C GLN A 177 -25.05 9.10 -12.95
N ALA A 178 -26.05 9.81 -12.43
CA ALA A 178 -27.11 10.34 -13.25
C ALA A 178 -26.43 11.30 -14.24
N ILE A 179 -26.33 10.86 -15.48
CA ILE A 179 -25.98 11.74 -16.60
C ILE A 179 -27.15 12.72 -16.70
N LEU A 180 -26.94 13.97 -16.27
CA LEU A 180 -27.81 15.10 -16.56
C LEU A 180 -27.39 15.74 -17.88
#